data_AF-A0A973GG35-F1
#
_entry.id   AF-A0A973GG35-F1
#
_cell.length_a   1.000
_cell.length_b   1.000
_cell.length_c   1.000
_cell.angle_alpha   90.00
_cell.angle_beta   90.00
_cell.angle_gamma   90.00
#
_symmetry.space_group_name_H-M   'P 1'
#
loop_
_entity.id
_entity.type
_entity.pdbx_description
1 polymer ?
#
loop_
_entity_poly.entity_id
_entity_poly.type
_entity_poly.pdbx_seq_one_letter_code
_entity_poly.pdbx_strand_id
1 'polypeptide(L)'
;MRDHTPNFKMLELSEESKQLVRDTVTQLLEKLAGDGQLTSEARLEFWVEIPGVKHPRGTFRGGCLMPDSYLCLSDWFSAGSSTINASEQYSGAANPLEEAWNDLLDELYYQLEIFTSLGSRNQGITIELWAGKRGRPECEWEYAVDKKIELP
;
A
#
# COMPACT_ATOMS: atom_id res chain seq x y z
N MET A 1 -14.36 -34.67 0.17
CA MET A 1 -13.40 -33.55 0.27
C MET A 1 -14.12 -32.46 1.05
N ARG A 2 -13.77 -32.22 2.32
CA ARG A 2 -14.37 -31.11 3.08
C ARG A 2 -13.71 -29.84 2.57
N ASP A 3 -14.51 -28.94 2.05
CA ASP A 3 -14.05 -27.60 1.71
C ASP A 3 -13.60 -26.92 3.01
N HIS A 4 -12.29 -26.81 3.18
CA HIS A 4 -11.65 -26.14 4.31
C HIS A 4 -11.39 -24.68 3.99
N THR A 5 -11.94 -24.14 2.89
CA THR A 5 -11.86 -22.72 2.59
C THR A 5 -12.54 -21.97 3.73
N PRO A 6 -11.79 -21.20 4.54
CA PRO A 6 -12.40 -20.35 5.54
C PRO A 6 -13.43 -19.46 4.85
N ASN A 7 -14.61 -19.26 5.45
CA ASN A 7 -15.55 -18.23 4.98
C ASN A 7 -14.85 -16.88 5.12
N PHE A 8 -14.18 -16.44 4.05
CA PHE A 8 -13.54 -15.15 3.97
C PHE A 8 -14.62 -14.10 3.84
N LYS A 9 -14.94 -13.44 4.96
CA LYS A 9 -15.72 -12.22 4.92
C LYS A 9 -14.73 -11.08 4.69
N MET A 10 -14.69 -10.56 3.46
CA MET A 10 -13.99 -9.30 3.21
C MET A 10 -14.64 -8.20 4.05
N LEU A 11 -13.79 -7.38 4.66
CA LEU A 11 -14.24 -6.15 5.29
C LEU A 11 -14.05 -5.04 4.26
N GLU A 12 -15.09 -4.75 3.49
CA GLU A 12 -15.06 -3.62 2.54
C GLU A 12 -14.76 -2.31 3.29
N LEU A 13 -13.78 -1.57 2.80
CA LEU A 13 -13.45 -0.26 3.32
C LEU A 13 -14.61 0.71 3.05
N SER A 14 -14.92 1.56 4.02
CA SER A 14 -15.83 2.67 3.78
C SER A 14 -15.23 3.64 2.75
N GLU A 15 -16.08 4.40 2.06
CA GLU A 15 -15.60 5.44 1.14
C GLU A 15 -14.75 6.50 1.86
N GLU A 16 -15.05 6.78 3.13
CA GLU A 16 -14.23 7.63 3.99
C GLU A 16 -12.84 7.04 4.24
N SER A 17 -12.76 5.72 4.50
CA SER A 17 -11.48 5.01 4.64
C SER A 17 -10.69 5.02 3.33
N LYS A 18 -11.34 4.75 2.19
CA LYS A 18 -10.70 4.78 0.88
C LYS A 18 -10.15 6.16 0.55
N GLN A 19 -10.93 7.22 0.79
CA GLN A 19 -10.47 8.59 0.59
C GLN A 19 -9.28 8.95 1.48
N LEU A 20 -9.30 8.57 2.76
CA LEU A 20 -8.19 8.79 3.68
C LEU A 20 -6.90 8.08 3.23
N VAL A 21 -7.03 6.83 2.76
CA VAL A 21 -5.91 6.06 2.20
C VAL A 21 -5.40 6.74 0.92
N ARG A 22 -6.29 7.12 0.00
CA ARG A 22 -5.93 7.85 -1.23
C ARG A 22 -5.11 9.09 -0.94
N ASP A 23 -5.65 9.99 -0.11
CA ASP A 23 -4.99 11.26 0.22
C ASP A 23 -3.63 11.03 0.87
N THR A 24 -3.53 10.00 1.72
CA THR A 24 -2.27 9.63 2.39
C THR A 24 -1.24 9.10 1.40
N VAL A 25 -1.63 8.18 0.52
CA VAL A 25 -0.73 7.61 -0.49
C VAL A 25 -0.28 8.68 -1.48
N THR A 26 -1.19 9.55 -1.93
CA THR A 26 -0.84 10.67 -2.82
C THR A 26 0.22 11.56 -2.17
N GLN A 27 0.03 11.97 -0.91
CA GLN A 27 1.02 12.78 -0.18
C GLN A 27 2.39 12.09 -0.07
N LEU A 28 2.40 10.79 0.24
CA LEU A 28 3.64 10.02 0.37
C LEU A 28 4.39 9.92 -0.97
N LEU A 29 3.68 9.61 -2.05
CA LEU A 29 4.29 9.45 -3.37
C LEU A 29 4.73 10.79 -3.96
N GLU A 30 3.99 11.88 -3.73
CA GLU A 30 4.41 13.22 -4.14
C GLU A 30 5.69 13.64 -3.43
N LYS A 31 5.78 13.36 -2.11
CA LYS A 31 6.99 13.61 -1.34
C LYS A 31 8.16 12.75 -1.83
N LEU A 32 7.93 11.45 -2.02
CA LEU A 32 8.92 10.50 -2.53
C LEU A 32 9.48 10.93 -3.90
N ALA A 33 8.60 11.34 -4.82
CA ALA A 33 8.98 11.85 -6.13
C ALA A 33 9.74 13.18 -6.01
N GLY A 34 9.25 14.12 -5.22
CA GLY A 34 9.91 15.42 -4.97
C GLY A 34 11.31 15.28 -4.38
N ASP A 35 11.56 14.22 -3.61
CA ASP A 35 12.87 13.89 -3.04
C ASP A 35 13.78 13.12 -4.02
N GLY A 36 13.31 12.83 -5.24
CA GLY A 36 14.04 12.07 -6.25
C GLY A 36 14.19 10.58 -5.91
N GLN A 37 13.33 10.06 -5.03
CA GLN A 37 13.41 8.70 -4.50
C GLN A 37 12.39 7.74 -5.12
N LEU A 38 11.56 8.23 -6.06
CA LEU A 38 10.71 7.39 -6.91
C LEU A 38 11.57 6.67 -7.96
N THR A 39 12.29 5.64 -7.51
CA THR A 39 13.19 4.81 -8.32
C THR A 39 12.48 3.54 -8.80
N SER A 40 13.11 2.77 -9.69
CA SER A 40 12.57 1.48 -10.16
C SER A 40 12.49 0.42 -9.06
N GLU A 41 13.15 0.65 -7.93
CA GLU A 41 13.13 -0.25 -6.77
C GLU A 41 12.19 0.26 -5.67
N ALA A 42 11.54 1.40 -5.88
CA ALA A 42 10.64 2.01 -4.91
C ALA A 42 9.37 1.17 -4.74
N ARG A 43 8.92 1.06 -3.50
CA ARG A 43 7.79 0.26 -3.05
C ARG A 43 6.87 1.09 -2.18
N LEU A 44 5.59 0.75 -2.22
CA LEU A 44 4.62 1.13 -1.20
C LEU A 44 4.33 -0.09 -0.34
N GLU A 45 4.70 -0.02 0.93
CA GLU A 45 4.47 -1.07 1.93
C GLU A 45 3.42 -0.60 2.92
N PHE A 46 2.70 -1.54 3.52
CA PHE A 46 1.71 -1.23 4.55
C PHE A 46 1.73 -2.25 5.69
N TRP A 47 1.46 -1.75 6.89
CA TRP A 47 1.21 -2.53 8.10
C TRP A 47 -0.20 -2.26 8.60
N VAL A 48 -0.94 -3.32 8.89
CA VAL A 48 -2.27 -3.23 9.50
C VAL A 48 -2.17 -3.69 10.94
N GLU A 49 -2.65 -2.86 11.86
CA GLU A 49 -2.81 -3.19 13.27
C GLU A 49 -4.29 -3.19 13.62
N ILE A 50 -4.78 -4.34 14.10
CA ILE A 50 -6.16 -4.52 14.54
C ILE A 50 -6.16 -4.70 16.06
N PRO A 51 -6.78 -3.80 16.83
CA PRO A 51 -6.79 -3.91 18.29
C PRO A 51 -7.34 -5.26 18.78
N GLY A 52 -6.57 -5.94 19.63
CA GLY A 52 -6.92 -7.27 20.15
C GLY A 52 -6.48 -8.45 19.28
N VAL A 53 -5.88 -8.22 18.12
CA VAL A 53 -5.31 -9.26 17.25
C VAL A 53 -3.79 -9.27 17.41
N LYS A 54 -3.21 -10.38 17.92
CA LYS A 54 -1.77 -10.47 18.22
C LYS A 54 -0.87 -10.60 16.98
N HIS A 55 -1.41 -11.14 15.89
CA HIS A 55 -0.71 -11.34 14.62
C HIS A 55 -1.67 -11.02 13.47
N PRO A 56 -1.99 -9.74 13.22
CA PRO A 56 -2.64 -9.38 11.96
C PRO A 56 -1.77 -9.90 10.81
N ARG A 57 -2.40 -10.31 9.71
CA ARG A 57 -1.66 -10.80 8.53
C ARG A 57 -0.63 -9.73 8.13
N GLY A 58 0.60 -10.15 7.82
CA GLY A 58 1.60 -9.25 7.22
C GLY A 58 2.73 -8.73 8.09
N THR A 59 2.80 -9.00 9.39
CA THR A 59 3.73 -8.25 10.26
C THR A 59 4.75 -9.12 10.99
N PHE A 60 6.01 -9.05 10.57
CA PHE A 60 7.16 -9.28 11.44
C PHE A 60 7.98 -7.99 11.53
N ARG A 61 8.06 -7.39 12.72
CA ARG A 61 9.08 -6.37 12.99
C ARG A 61 10.45 -7.07 12.94
N GLY A 62 11.27 -6.74 11.94
CA GLY A 62 12.66 -7.22 11.84
C GLY A 62 12.94 -8.40 10.91
N GLY A 63 12.07 -8.72 9.94
CA GLY A 63 12.35 -9.76 8.96
C GLY A 63 11.39 -9.72 7.77
N CYS A 64 11.88 -10.16 6.61
CA CYS A 64 11.24 -10.08 5.29
C CYS A 64 9.70 -10.11 5.31
N LEU A 65 9.11 -9.14 4.59
CA LEU A 65 7.68 -8.99 4.39
C LEU A 65 7.02 -10.27 3.90
N MET A 66 5.73 -10.42 4.17
CA MET A 66 4.92 -11.29 3.35
C MET A 66 4.92 -10.73 1.90
N PRO A 67 5.00 -11.58 0.87
CA PRO A 67 5.00 -11.13 -0.54
C PRO A 67 3.83 -10.19 -0.90
N ASP A 68 2.74 -10.26 -0.15
CA ASP A 68 1.48 -9.55 -0.42
C ASP A 68 1.29 -8.26 0.39
N SER A 69 2.33 -7.75 1.07
CA SER A 69 2.24 -6.50 1.87
C SER A 69 3.03 -5.33 1.27
N TYR A 70 3.30 -5.39 -0.04
CA TYR A 70 3.93 -4.29 -0.77
C TYR A 70 3.49 -4.25 -2.24
N LEU A 71 3.56 -3.06 -2.81
CA LEU A 71 3.30 -2.76 -4.21
C LEU A 71 4.57 -2.17 -4.84
N CYS A 72 4.93 -2.65 -6.03
CA CYS A 72 6.07 -2.12 -6.78
C CYS A 72 5.64 -0.86 -7.54
N LEU A 73 6.09 0.32 -7.11
CA LEU A 73 5.63 1.59 -7.69
C LEU A 73 5.96 1.73 -9.19
N SER A 74 6.98 1.01 -9.66
CA SER A 74 7.37 0.92 -11.07
C SER A 74 6.28 0.35 -11.99
N ASP A 75 5.34 -0.41 -11.43
CA ASP A 75 4.25 -1.00 -12.22
C ASP A 75 3.31 0.11 -12.69
N TRP A 76 3.08 1.14 -11.88
CA TRP A 76 2.16 2.24 -12.18
C TRP A 76 2.82 3.54 -12.61
N PHE A 77 4.03 3.84 -12.13
CA PHE A 77 4.68 5.13 -12.32
C PHE A 77 6.08 5.03 -12.91
N SER A 78 6.45 6.05 -13.70
CA SER A 78 7.79 6.18 -14.24
C SER A 78 8.81 6.50 -13.14
N ALA A 79 9.92 5.76 -13.10
CA ALA A 79 11.02 6.04 -12.20
C ALA A 79 11.87 7.25 -12.64
N GLY A 80 12.55 7.89 -11.68
CA GLY A 80 13.59 8.89 -11.93
C GLY A 80 13.07 10.30 -12.25
N SER A 81 11.76 10.53 -12.17
CA SER A 81 11.17 11.86 -12.29
C SER A 81 10.94 12.50 -10.93
N SER A 82 11.08 13.82 -10.85
CA SER A 82 10.70 14.62 -9.67
C SER A 82 9.19 14.82 -9.55
N THR A 83 8.44 14.43 -10.57
CA THR A 83 6.98 14.43 -10.60
C THR A 83 6.46 13.04 -10.90
N ILE A 84 5.26 12.73 -10.39
CA ILE A 84 4.61 11.46 -10.68
C ILE A 84 4.10 11.50 -12.12
N ASN A 85 4.58 10.57 -12.94
CA ASN A 85 4.06 10.34 -14.28
C ASN A 85 3.69 8.87 -14.40
N ALA A 86 2.68 8.56 -15.21
CA ALA A 86 2.28 7.19 -15.47
C ALA A 86 3.43 6.39 -16.11
N SER A 87 3.50 5.09 -15.82
CA SER A 87 4.41 4.18 -16.51
C SER A 87 4.01 4.03 -17.99
N GLU A 88 4.94 3.51 -18.80
CA GLU A 88 4.78 3.41 -20.25
C GLU A 88 3.56 2.58 -20.68
N GLN A 89 3.13 1.63 -19.84
CA GLN A 89 1.97 0.77 -20.12
C GLN A 89 0.65 1.55 -20.24
N TYR A 90 0.56 2.73 -19.62
CA TYR A 90 -0.61 3.60 -19.68
C TYR A 90 -0.57 4.60 -20.83
N SER A 91 0.47 4.61 -21.67
CA SER A 91 0.65 5.60 -22.75
C SER A 91 -0.50 5.67 -23.76
N GLY A 92 -1.28 4.60 -23.91
CA GLY A 92 -2.46 4.54 -24.79
C GLY A 92 -3.77 5.02 -24.17
N ALA A 93 -3.78 5.35 -22.87
CA ALA A 93 -4.97 5.78 -22.15
C ALA A 93 -5.35 7.24 -22.47
N ALA A 94 -6.63 7.58 -22.30
CA ALA A 94 -7.10 8.96 -22.43
C ALA A 94 -6.54 9.86 -21.32
N ASN A 95 -6.46 9.34 -20.09
CA ASN A 95 -5.87 10.00 -18.92
C ASN A 95 -4.87 9.04 -18.23
N PRO A 96 -3.64 8.89 -18.77
CA PRO A 96 -2.69 7.87 -18.31
C PRO A 96 -2.40 7.90 -16.81
N LEU A 97 -2.22 9.10 -16.24
CA LEU A 97 -1.91 9.26 -14.82
C LEU A 97 -3.11 8.92 -13.93
N GLU A 98 -4.31 9.27 -14.34
CA GLU A 98 -5.53 8.97 -13.58
C GLU A 98 -5.78 7.46 -13.54
N GLU A 99 -5.58 6.78 -14.67
CA GLU A 99 -5.74 5.33 -14.78
C GLU A 99 -4.70 4.58 -13.91
N ALA A 100 -3.43 5.00 -13.98
CA ALA A 100 -2.38 4.45 -13.11
C ALA A 100 -2.69 4.62 -11.61
N TRP A 101 -3.23 5.78 -11.22
CA TRP A 101 -3.66 6.01 -9.84
C TRP A 101 -4.81 5.09 -9.42
N ASN A 102 -5.81 4.93 -10.28
CA ASN A 102 -6.97 4.09 -9.96
C ASN A 102 -6.55 2.62 -9.83
N ASP A 103 -5.73 2.10 -10.74
CA ASP A 103 -5.25 0.72 -10.65
C ASP A 103 -4.41 0.44 -9.39
N LEU A 104 -3.50 1.37 -9.03
CA LEU A 104 -2.71 1.27 -7.79
C LEU A 104 -3.63 1.22 -6.57
N LEU A 105 -4.60 2.14 -6.52
CA LEU A 105 -5.48 2.29 -5.37
C LEU A 105 -6.44 1.10 -5.25
N ASP A 106 -6.97 0.58 -6.35
CA ASP A 106 -7.82 -0.61 -6.36
C ASP A 106 -7.08 -1.84 -5.81
N GLU A 107 -5.84 -2.07 -6.24
CA GLU A 107 -5.00 -3.14 -5.70
C GLU A 107 -4.72 -2.92 -4.20
N LEU A 108 -4.36 -1.69 -3.80
CA LEU A 108 -4.11 -1.37 -2.40
C LEU A 108 -5.36 -1.57 -1.53
N TYR A 109 -6.53 -1.12 -1.97
CA TYR A 109 -7.78 -1.31 -1.23
C TYR A 109 -8.09 -2.78 -1.07
N TYR A 110 -7.97 -3.55 -2.15
CA TYR A 110 -8.22 -4.99 -2.09
C TYR A 110 -7.32 -5.69 -1.06
N GLN A 111 -6.03 -5.35 -1.04
CA GLN A 111 -5.10 -5.87 -0.05
C GLN A 111 -5.45 -5.42 1.37
N LEU A 112 -5.76 -4.13 1.58
CA LEU A 112 -6.15 -3.64 2.89
C LEU A 112 -7.41 -4.35 3.41
N GLU A 113 -8.43 -4.54 2.58
CA GLU A 113 -9.68 -5.25 2.93
C GLU A 113 -9.42 -6.69 3.36
N ILE A 114 -8.48 -7.38 2.71
CA ILE A 114 -8.03 -8.72 3.11
C ILE A 114 -7.35 -8.67 4.48
N PHE A 115 -6.47 -7.70 4.70
CA PHE A 115 -5.66 -7.62 5.92
C PHE A 115 -6.48 -7.12 7.12
N THR A 116 -7.53 -6.35 6.88
CA THR A 116 -8.49 -5.90 7.89
C THR A 116 -9.66 -6.86 8.12
N SER A 117 -9.73 -7.98 7.39
CA SER A 117 -10.86 -8.94 7.44
C SER A 117 -11.18 -9.52 8.83
N LEU A 118 -10.20 -9.56 9.75
CA LEU A 118 -10.40 -10.00 11.13
C LEU A 118 -10.93 -8.89 12.06
N GLY A 119 -10.98 -7.66 11.57
CA GLY A 119 -11.48 -6.52 12.31
C GLY A 119 -12.99 -6.31 12.12
N SER A 120 -13.56 -5.49 12.99
CA SER A 120 -14.88 -4.90 12.85
C SER A 120 -14.76 -3.40 12.55
N ARG A 121 -15.81 -2.81 11.97
CA ARG A 121 -15.91 -1.34 11.86
C ARG A 121 -15.74 -0.69 13.24
N ASN A 122 -15.10 0.47 13.27
CA ASN A 122 -14.85 1.28 14.47
C ASN A 122 -14.00 0.60 15.55
N GLN A 123 -13.19 -0.42 15.19
CA GLN A 123 -12.30 -1.10 16.13
C GLN A 123 -11.00 -0.32 16.40
N GLY A 124 -10.80 0.85 15.77
CA GLY A 124 -9.55 1.60 15.83
C GLY A 124 -8.43 0.91 15.04
N ILE A 125 -8.77 0.39 13.85
CA ILE A 125 -7.80 -0.24 12.96
C ILE A 125 -6.82 0.84 12.49
N THR A 126 -5.53 0.62 12.65
CA THR A 126 -4.51 1.54 12.14
C THR A 126 -3.76 0.93 10.97
N ILE A 127 -3.47 1.78 9.98
CA ILE A 127 -2.64 1.44 8.82
C ILE A 127 -1.41 2.33 8.87
N GLU A 128 -0.24 1.72 8.78
CA GLU A 128 1.04 2.41 8.67
C GLU A 128 1.58 2.17 7.25
N LEU A 129 1.62 3.23 6.45
CA LEU A 129 2.05 3.23 5.06
C LEU A 129 3.49 3.72 4.97
N TRP A 130 4.31 3.04 4.17
CA TRP A 130 5.71 3.37 3.93
C TRP A 130 5.98 3.39 2.43
N ALA A 131 6.47 4.50 1.89
CA ALA A 131 6.88 4.60 0.49
C ALA A 131 8.39 4.85 0.41
N GLY A 132 9.14 4.01 -0.31
CA GLY A 132 10.59 4.13 -0.32
C GLY A 132 11.31 2.95 -0.95
N LYS A 133 12.61 2.85 -0.67
CA LYS A 133 13.48 1.77 -1.13
C LYS A 133 14.13 1.06 0.06
N ARG A 134 14.15 -0.27 0.02
CA ARG A 134 14.93 -1.10 0.94
C ARG A 134 16.25 -1.53 0.33
N GLY A 135 17.29 -1.58 1.16
CA GLY A 135 18.58 -2.17 0.82
C GLY A 135 18.55 -3.69 0.93
N ARG A 136 19.22 -4.36 0.01
CA ARG A 136 19.55 -5.79 0.14
C ARG A 136 20.97 -5.92 0.70
N PRO A 137 21.28 -6.92 1.55
CA PRO A 137 20.46 -8.08 1.93
C PRO A 137 19.66 -7.92 3.23
N GLU A 138 19.89 -6.85 3.99
CA GLU A 138 19.38 -6.68 5.36
C GLU A 138 17.92 -6.18 5.42
N CYS A 139 17.35 -5.84 4.26
CA CYS A 139 16.00 -5.32 4.12
C CYS A 139 15.77 -4.04 4.94
N GLU A 140 16.79 -3.28 5.31
CA GLU A 140 16.61 -1.97 5.95
C GLU A 140 16.14 -0.93 4.94
N TRP A 141 15.38 0.07 5.38
CA TRP A 141 15.04 1.21 4.53
C TRP A 141 16.29 2.02 4.22
N GLU A 142 16.68 2.11 2.94
CA GLU A 142 17.68 3.08 2.48
C GLU A 142 17.09 4.50 2.56
N TYR A 143 15.82 4.61 2.16
CA TYR A 143 15.02 5.81 2.27
C TYR A 143 13.55 5.41 2.36
N ALA A 144 12.79 6.08 3.21
CA ALA A 144 11.34 5.97 3.22
C ALA A 144 10.69 7.24 3.74
N VAL A 145 9.48 7.49 3.26
CA VAL A 145 8.51 8.38 3.89
C VAL A 145 7.36 7.54 4.39
N ASP A 146 6.92 7.80 5.61
CA ASP A 146 5.88 7.02 6.26
C ASP A 146 4.76 7.88 6.84
N LYS A 147 3.59 7.26 6.98
CA LYS A 147 2.46 7.86 7.67
C LYS A 147 1.57 6.78 8.27
N LYS A 148 1.27 6.93 9.56
CA LYS A 148 0.27 6.13 10.26
C LYS A 148 -1.09 6.85 10.26
N ILE A 149 -2.13 6.13 9.89
CA ILE A 149 -3.53 6.58 9.88
C ILE A 149 -4.41 5.61 10.67
N GLU A 150 -5.50 6.11 11.22
CA GLU A 150 -6.56 5.31 11.84
C GLU A 150 -7.77 5.34 10.92
N LEU A 151 -8.32 4.17 10.60
CA LEU A 151 -9.53 4.08 9.78
C LEU A 151 -10.75 4.53 10.59
N PRO A 152 -11.62 5.41 10.03
CA PRO A 152 -12.83 5.89 10.69
C PRO A 152 -13.89 4.80 10.93
#